data_AF-A0A0R0LYP2-F1
#
_entry.id   AF-A0A0R0LYP2-F1
#
_cell.length_a   1.000
_cell.length_b   1.000
_cell.length_c   1.000
_cell.angle_alpha   90.00
_cell.angle_beta   90.00
_cell.angle_gamma   90.00
#
_symmetry.space_group_name_H-M   'P 1'
#
loop_
_entity.id
_entity.type
_entity.pdbx_description
1 polymer ?
#
loop_
_entity_poly.entity_id
_entity_poly.type
_entity_poly.pdbx_seq_one_letter_code
_entity_poly.pdbx_strand_id
1 'polypeptide(L)'
;MHKCQWNDCDYQTEDNEDLIKHTNSHINDSLFCQWKGCVKKEPHSTKYTLQAHLRKHTGDRPFKCSNCEKSYTRSDALNKHMKRHEKIEEQNDEMIGLIDELVVLSETLDIFIEIEKNKKSNFITENQLIREMIAKKIKDRARIQQNAVSPIPHWNDF
;
A
#
# COMPACT_ATOMS: atom_id res chain seq x y z
N MET A 1 1.86 12.02 40.64
CA MET A 1 3.08 12.56 41.25
C MET A 1 4.21 11.55 41.11
N HIS A 2 5.21 11.90 40.33
CA HIS A 2 6.43 11.13 40.08
C HIS A 2 7.50 11.53 41.11
N LYS A 3 8.19 10.55 41.70
CA LYS A 3 9.19 10.77 42.76
C LYS A 3 10.56 10.31 42.33
N CYS A 4 11.58 11.10 42.66
CA CYS A 4 12.98 10.70 42.48
C CYS A 4 13.30 9.53 43.42
N GLN A 5 13.95 8.51 42.86
CA GLN A 5 14.42 7.34 43.61
C GLN A 5 15.93 7.34 43.80
N TRP A 6 16.60 8.47 43.53
CA TRP A 6 18.00 8.64 43.91
C TRP A 6 18.12 8.61 45.43
N ASN A 7 19.22 8.05 45.96
CA ASN A 7 19.49 8.08 47.39
C ASN A 7 19.59 9.54 47.86
N ASP A 8 19.04 9.81 49.05
CA ASP A 8 19.09 11.14 49.69
C ASP A 8 18.48 12.29 48.85
N CYS A 9 17.56 11.97 47.94
CA CYS A 9 16.83 12.93 47.13
C CYS A 9 15.32 12.80 47.36
N ASP A 10 14.69 13.92 47.74
CA ASP A 10 13.25 14.02 48.01
C ASP A 10 12.47 14.74 46.89
N TYR A 11 13.10 14.95 45.73
CA TYR A 11 12.45 15.64 44.61
C TYR A 11 11.25 14.86 44.09
N GLN A 12 10.17 15.59 43.79
CA GLN A 12 8.96 15.06 43.17
C GLN A 12 8.34 16.11 42.24
N THR A 13 7.63 15.64 41.22
CA THR A 13 6.97 16.48 40.22
C THR A 13 5.71 15.79 39.69
N GLU A 14 4.81 16.54 39.07
CA GLU A 14 3.65 15.99 38.37
C GLU A 14 3.99 15.47 36.97
N ASP A 15 5.06 16.00 36.35
CA ASP A 15 5.49 15.64 35.00
C ASP A 15 6.69 14.67 35.02
N ASN A 16 6.57 13.55 34.30
CA ASN A 16 7.65 12.58 34.16
C ASN A 16 8.85 13.16 33.38
N GLU A 17 8.63 14.08 32.46
CA GLU A 17 9.72 14.72 31.70
C GLU A 17 10.62 15.54 32.63
N ASP A 18 10.03 16.27 33.57
CA ASP A 18 10.75 17.00 34.61
C ASP A 18 11.47 16.05 35.57
N LEU A 19 10.88 14.90 35.91
CA LEU A 19 11.56 13.88 36.71
C LEU A 19 12.81 13.35 35.98
N ILE A 20 12.72 13.12 34.67
CA ILE A 20 13.86 12.66 33.85
C ILE A 20 14.94 13.74 33.78
N LYS A 21 14.57 15.01 33.55
CA LYS A 21 15.50 16.15 33.54
C LYS A 21 16.21 16.28 34.89
N HIS A 22 15.46 16.24 35.99
CA HIS A 22 16.01 16.22 37.34
C HIS A 22 16.94 15.02 37.56
N THR A 23 16.54 13.81 37.14
CA THR A 23 17.37 12.60 37.30
C THR A 23 18.73 12.75 36.62
N ASN A 24 18.79 13.46 35.49
CA ASN A 24 20.05 13.71 34.78
C ASN A 24 20.98 14.69 35.51
N SER A 25 20.50 15.51 36.46
CA SER A 25 21.37 16.41 37.22
C SER A 25 22.37 15.65 38.09
N HIS A 26 21.96 14.49 38.63
CA HIS A 26 22.80 13.62 39.46
C HIS A 26 24.02 13.05 38.72
N ILE A 27 24.02 13.06 37.37
CA ILE A 27 25.14 12.58 36.54
C ILE A 27 26.35 13.53 36.64
N ASN A 28 26.13 14.79 37.00
CA ASN A 28 27.22 15.73 37.20
C ASN A 28 27.93 15.53 38.55
N ASP A 29 27.25 14.90 39.51
CA ASP A 29 27.76 14.70 40.86
C ASP A 29 28.66 13.47 40.96
N SER A 30 28.42 12.45 40.12
CA SER A 30 29.14 11.19 40.17
C SER A 30 28.94 10.32 38.91
N LEU A 31 29.92 9.48 38.58
CA LEU A 31 29.77 8.41 37.57
C LEU A 31 29.17 7.10 38.14
N PHE A 32 28.72 7.13 39.40
CA PHE A 32 28.06 6.01 40.07
C PHE A 32 26.55 6.13 40.01
N CYS A 33 25.87 4.98 39.92
CA CYS A 33 24.42 4.93 40.08
C CYS A 33 24.05 4.74 41.55
N GLN A 34 23.37 5.72 42.14
CA GLN A 34 22.85 5.64 43.52
C GLN A 34 21.34 5.47 43.56
N TRP A 35 20.75 4.93 42.49
CA TRP A 35 19.33 4.63 42.46
C TRP A 35 18.97 3.58 43.51
N LYS A 36 17.89 3.81 44.27
CA LYS A 36 17.39 2.90 45.32
C LYS A 36 17.15 1.50 44.73
N GLY A 37 17.85 0.50 45.26
CA GLY A 37 17.75 -0.89 44.79
C GLY A 37 18.54 -1.24 43.53
N CYS A 38 19.34 -0.32 42.98
CA CYS A 38 20.19 -0.66 41.83
C CYS A 38 21.30 -1.64 42.22
N VAL A 39 21.38 -2.77 41.49
CA VAL A 39 22.40 -3.80 41.68
C VAL A 39 23.76 -3.36 41.14
N LYS A 40 23.79 -2.48 40.14
CA LYS A 40 25.04 -2.01 39.55
C LYS A 40 25.68 -0.94 40.45
N LYS A 41 26.71 -1.34 41.19
CA LYS A 41 27.48 -0.46 42.08
C LYS A 41 28.77 0.09 41.47
N GLU A 42 29.28 -0.55 40.42
CA GLU A 42 30.50 -0.11 39.74
C GLU A 42 30.31 1.22 38.97
N PRO A 43 31.36 2.06 38.88
CA PRO A 43 31.29 3.30 38.14
C PRO A 43 31.12 3.06 36.64
N HIS A 44 30.50 4.03 36.00
CA HIS A 44 30.40 4.11 34.56
C HIS A 44 31.64 4.78 33.97
N SER A 45 32.11 4.30 32.82
CA SER A 45 33.32 4.84 32.18
C SER A 45 33.12 6.27 31.66
N THR A 46 31.88 6.66 31.37
CA THR A 46 31.52 8.00 30.89
C THR A 46 30.14 8.42 31.38
N LYS A 47 29.89 9.74 31.41
CA LYS A 47 28.55 10.32 31.68
C LYS A 47 27.47 9.73 30.78
N TYR A 48 27.78 9.55 29.49
CA TYR A 48 26.86 8.93 28.51
C TYR A 48 26.44 7.52 28.94
N THR A 49 27.40 6.70 29.39
CA THR A 49 27.09 5.33 29.81
C THR A 49 26.30 5.27 31.12
N LEU A 50 26.47 6.24 32.03
CA LEU A 50 25.62 6.38 33.22
C LEU A 50 24.21 6.82 32.81
N GLN A 51 24.08 7.85 31.97
CA GLN A 51 22.80 8.34 31.47
C GLN A 51 21.99 7.23 30.80
N ALA A 52 22.63 6.46 29.90
CA ALA A 52 22.00 5.33 29.23
C ALA A 52 21.59 4.21 30.21
N HIS A 53 22.30 4.06 31.33
CA HIS A 53 21.91 3.13 32.38
C HIS A 53 20.70 3.61 33.18
N LEU A 54 20.62 4.91 33.51
CA LEU A 54 19.50 5.48 34.25
C LEU A 54 18.16 5.34 33.51
N ARG A 55 18.19 5.28 32.17
CA ARG A 55 17.01 4.95 31.35
C ARG A 55 16.38 3.59 31.69
N LYS A 56 17.13 2.66 32.28
CA LYS A 56 16.57 1.39 32.77
C LYS A 56 15.65 1.57 33.97
N HIS A 57 15.89 2.62 34.75
CA HIS A 57 15.10 2.94 35.94
C HIS A 57 13.95 3.89 35.62
N THR A 58 14.21 4.93 34.83
CA THR A 58 13.19 5.92 34.45
C THR A 58 12.25 5.43 33.36
N GLY A 59 12.63 4.38 32.61
CA GLY A 59 11.90 3.93 31.43
C GLY A 59 12.04 4.87 30.23
N ASP A 60 12.90 5.90 30.32
CA ASP A 60 13.09 6.90 29.27
C ASP A 60 13.60 6.29 27.96
N ARG A 61 12.93 6.66 26.86
CA ARG A 61 13.20 6.20 25.48
C ARG A 61 13.18 7.39 24.53
N PRO A 62 14.23 8.24 24.56
CA PRO A 62 14.20 9.52 23.86
C PRO A 62 14.39 9.38 22.34
N PHE A 63 14.82 8.20 21.86
CA PHE A 63 15.08 7.97 20.44
C PHE A 63 13.86 7.34 19.78
N LYS A 64 12.94 8.17 19.30
CA LYS A 64 11.72 7.76 18.59
C LYS A 64 12.00 7.53 17.11
N CYS A 65 11.42 6.48 16.54
CA CYS A 65 11.40 6.26 15.10
C CYS A 65 10.44 7.27 14.42
N SER A 66 10.82 7.80 13.26
CA SER A 66 9.97 8.67 12.44
C SER A 66 8.94 7.89 11.62
N ASN A 67 9.21 6.62 11.30
CA ASN A 67 8.41 5.81 10.38
C ASN A 67 7.45 4.86 11.13
N CYS A 68 7.58 4.74 12.45
CA CYS A 68 6.68 3.96 13.29
C CYS A 68 6.67 4.44 14.76
N GLU A 69 5.82 3.85 15.59
CA GLU A 69 5.65 4.27 16.99
C GLU A 69 6.74 3.75 17.96
N LYS A 70 7.76 3.03 17.45
CA LYS A 70 8.80 2.46 18.31
C LYS A 70 9.78 3.51 18.82
N SER A 71 10.09 3.45 20.11
CA SER A 71 11.12 4.27 20.76
C SER A 71 12.17 3.42 21.46
N TYR A 72 13.40 3.93 21.48
CA TYR A 72 14.60 3.24 21.93
C TYR A 72 15.32 4.02 23.04
N THR A 73 16.03 3.30 23.89
CA THR A 73 16.85 3.87 24.97
C THR A 73 18.23 4.35 24.51
N ARG A 74 18.66 4.01 23.29
CA ARG A 74 19.97 4.39 22.72
C ARG A 74 19.85 4.70 21.23
N SER A 75 20.70 5.60 20.74
CA SER A 75 20.74 6.01 19.33
C SER A 75 21.16 4.88 18.40
N ASP A 76 22.13 4.06 18.79
CA ASP A 76 22.59 2.93 17.97
C ASP A 76 21.51 1.85 17.80
N ALA A 77 20.63 1.68 18.79
CA ALA A 77 19.47 0.80 18.69
C ALA A 77 18.44 1.34 17.69
N LEU A 78 18.18 2.65 17.70
CA LEU A 78 17.34 3.31 16.68
C LEU A 78 17.97 3.17 15.28
N ASN A 79 19.28 3.44 15.13
CA ASN A 79 19.97 3.34 13.84
C ASN A 79 19.89 1.92 13.25
N LYS A 80 20.06 0.88 14.08
CA LYS A 80 19.87 -0.52 13.65
C LYS A 80 18.42 -0.81 13.25
N HIS A 81 17.45 -0.16 13.89
CA HIS A 81 16.05 -0.29 13.53
C HIS A 81 15.72 0.40 12.20
N MET A 82 16.26 1.61 11.94
CA MET A 82 16.02 2.35 10.69
C MET A 82 16.49 1.57 9.45
N LYS A 83 17.58 0.80 9.55
CA LYS A 83 18.02 -0.12 8.48
C LYS A 83 17.00 -1.18 8.09
N ARG A 84 16.00 -1.45 8.93
CA ARG A 84 14.87 -2.32 8.59
C ARG A 84 13.82 -1.58 7.77
N HIS A 85 13.59 -0.30 8.06
CA HIS A 85 12.67 0.51 7.27
C HIS A 85 13.20 0.68 5.85
N GLU A 86 14.49 0.99 5.68
CA GLU A 86 15.14 1.08 4.36
C GLU A 86 14.90 -0.19 3.51
N LYS A 87 15.08 -1.38 4.11
CA LYS A 87 14.84 -2.65 3.41
C LYS A 87 13.37 -2.92 3.07
N ILE A 88 12.46 -2.54 3.96
CA ILE A 88 11.02 -2.72 3.73
C ILE A 88 10.55 -1.75 2.64
N GLU A 89 11.05 -0.52 2.64
CA GLU A 89 10.76 0.48 1.61
C GLU A 89 11.25 0.00 0.23
N GLU A 90 12.49 -0.50 0.13
CA GLU A 90 13.02 -1.11 -1.10
C GLU A 90 12.15 -2.27 -1.62
N GLN A 91 11.72 -3.18 -0.73
CA GLN A 91 10.84 -4.29 -1.12
C GLN A 91 9.42 -3.85 -1.48
N ASN A 92 8.91 -2.80 -0.84
CA ASN A 92 7.60 -2.23 -1.17
C ASN A 92 7.64 -1.54 -2.55
N ASP A 93 8.72 -0.84 -2.88
CA ASP A 93 8.91 -0.20 -4.18
C ASP A 93 9.01 -1.24 -5.32
N GLU A 94 9.74 -2.35 -5.09
CA GLU A 94 9.77 -3.50 -6.01
C GLU A 94 8.36 -4.09 -6.24
N MET A 95 7.62 -4.30 -5.16
CA MET A 95 6.24 -4.78 -5.18
C MET A 95 5.29 -3.83 -5.94
N ILE A 96 5.41 -2.52 -5.73
CA ILE A 96 4.62 -1.50 -6.44
C ILE A 96 4.91 -1.56 -7.93
N GLY A 97 6.18 -1.70 -8.33
CA GLY A 97 6.54 -1.86 -9.75
C GLY A 97 5.88 -3.07 -10.41
N LEU A 98 5.81 -4.21 -9.71
CA LEU A 98 5.10 -5.41 -10.20
C LEU A 98 3.58 -5.21 -10.28
N ILE A 99 3.00 -4.45 -9.34
CA ILE A 99 1.57 -4.10 -9.38
C ILE A 99 1.26 -3.19 -10.57
N ASP A 100 2.09 -2.16 -10.82
CA ASP A 100 1.94 -1.25 -11.95
C ASP A 100 2.02 -2.01 -13.29
N GLU A 101 2.96 -2.96 -13.43
CA GLU A 101 3.05 -3.83 -14.61
C GLU A 101 1.79 -4.68 -14.80
N LEU A 102 1.25 -5.24 -13.71
CA LEU A 102 0.01 -6.02 -13.76
C LEU A 102 -1.23 -5.17 -14.12
N VAL A 103 -1.29 -3.91 -13.66
CA VAL A 103 -2.34 -2.96 -14.05
C VAL A 103 -2.29 -2.69 -15.55
N VAL A 104 -1.11 -2.43 -16.11
CA VAL A 104 -0.93 -2.23 -17.57
C VAL A 104 -1.36 -3.49 -18.35
N LEU A 105 -1.02 -4.69 -17.86
CA LEU A 105 -1.47 -5.94 -18.46
C LEU A 105 -3.00 -6.12 -18.40
N SER A 106 -3.66 -5.67 -17.34
CA SER A 106 -5.13 -5.71 -17.27
C SER A 106 -5.79 -4.74 -18.26
N GLU A 107 -5.27 -3.52 -18.37
CA GLU A 107 -5.79 -2.50 -19.27
C GLU A 107 -5.62 -2.92 -20.74
N THR A 108 -4.47 -3.48 -21.08
CA THR A 108 -4.20 -4.00 -22.43
C THR A 108 -5.07 -5.21 -22.78
N LEU A 109 -5.39 -6.06 -21.81
CA LEU A 109 -6.33 -7.17 -22.00
C LEU A 109 -7.75 -6.68 -22.26
N ASP A 110 -8.22 -5.66 -21.54
CA ASP A 110 -9.54 -5.05 -21.76
C ASP A 110 -9.66 -4.49 -23.18
N ILE A 111 -8.61 -3.80 -23.66
CA ILE A 111 -8.53 -3.32 -25.05
C ILE A 111 -8.62 -4.49 -26.03
N PHE A 112 -7.87 -5.57 -25.80
CA PHE A 112 -7.88 -6.74 -26.67
C PHE A 112 -9.26 -7.40 -26.73
N ILE A 113 -9.91 -7.59 -25.58
CA ILE A 113 -11.28 -8.12 -25.48
C ILE A 113 -12.24 -7.24 -26.28
N GLU A 114 -12.14 -5.91 -26.15
CA GLU A 114 -13.00 -4.98 -26.85
C GLU A 114 -12.79 -5.02 -28.38
N ILE A 115 -11.54 -5.15 -28.84
CA ILE A 115 -11.21 -5.35 -30.25
C ILE A 115 -11.87 -6.63 -30.79
N GLU A 116 -11.77 -7.76 -30.07
CA GLU A 116 -12.33 -9.03 -30.51
C GLU A 116 -13.87 -9.02 -30.51
N LYS A 117 -14.50 -8.36 -29.53
CA LYS A 117 -15.96 -8.12 -29.54
C LYS A 117 -16.38 -7.32 -30.78
N ASN A 118 -15.66 -6.25 -31.10
CA ASN A 118 -15.96 -5.41 -32.27
C ASN A 118 -15.76 -6.16 -33.59
N LYS A 119 -14.70 -6.95 -33.74
CA LYS A 119 -14.51 -7.84 -34.91
C LYS A 119 -15.68 -8.80 -35.09
N LYS A 120 -16.09 -9.48 -34.01
CA LYS A 120 -17.20 -10.43 -34.04
C LYS A 120 -18.53 -9.74 -34.37
N SER A 121 -18.78 -8.55 -33.82
CA SER A 121 -19.95 -7.73 -34.10
C SER A 121 -20.03 -7.33 -35.58
N ASN A 122 -18.93 -6.82 -36.14
CA ASN A 122 -18.85 -6.44 -37.56
C ASN A 122 -19.13 -7.65 -38.47
N PHE A 123 -18.53 -8.81 -38.19
CA PHE A 123 -18.77 -10.03 -38.97
C PHE A 123 -20.23 -10.49 -38.95
N ILE A 124 -20.91 -10.38 -37.79
CA ILE A 124 -22.34 -10.69 -37.67
C ILE A 124 -23.17 -9.70 -38.50
N THR A 125 -22.88 -8.41 -38.38
CA THR A 125 -23.62 -7.33 -39.04
C THR A 125 -23.51 -7.42 -40.56
N GLU A 126 -22.30 -7.65 -41.09
CA GLU A 126 -22.06 -7.85 -42.52
C GLU A 126 -22.78 -9.09 -43.05
N ASN A 127 -22.75 -10.21 -42.33
CA ASN A 127 -23.48 -11.42 -42.71
C ASN A 127 -25.00 -11.20 -42.74
N GLN A 128 -25.54 -10.43 -41.81
CA GLN A 128 -26.97 -10.10 -41.78
C GLN A 128 -27.37 -9.25 -43.00
N LEU A 129 -26.60 -8.20 -43.31
CA LEU A 129 -26.81 -7.36 -44.49
C LEU A 129 -26.78 -8.20 -45.79
N ILE A 130 -25.81 -9.11 -45.92
CA ILE A 130 -25.73 -10.01 -47.07
C ILE A 130 -26.99 -10.88 -47.18
N ARG A 131 -27.48 -11.45 -46.07
CA ARG A 131 -28.72 -12.26 -46.06
C ARG A 131 -29.93 -11.44 -46.49
N GLU A 132 -30.07 -10.21 -46.00
CA GLU A 132 -31.17 -9.31 -46.36
C GLU A 132 -31.12 -8.93 -47.85
N MET A 133 -29.93 -8.62 -48.38
CA MET A 133 -29.72 -8.35 -49.80
C MET A 133 -30.10 -9.55 -50.68
N ILE A 134 -29.70 -10.77 -50.28
CA ILE A 134 -30.07 -12.01 -50.98
C ILE A 134 -31.58 -12.22 -50.95
N ALA A 135 -32.21 -12.09 -49.78
CA ALA A 135 -33.66 -12.27 -49.63
C ALA A 135 -34.45 -11.27 -50.47
N LYS A 136 -34.02 -10.00 -50.51
CA LYS A 136 -34.60 -8.98 -51.37
C LYS A 136 -34.51 -9.36 -52.84
N LYS A 137 -33.33 -9.77 -53.32
CA LYS A 137 -33.16 -10.24 -54.71
C LYS A 137 -34.05 -11.43 -55.05
N ILE A 138 -34.19 -12.41 -54.15
CA ILE A 138 -35.09 -13.57 -54.35
C ILE A 138 -36.54 -13.09 -54.49
N LYS A 139 -36.97 -12.19 -53.60
CA LYS A 139 -38.35 -11.65 -53.58
C LYS A 139 -38.65 -10.84 -54.84
N ASP A 140 -37.71 -10.01 -55.29
CA ASP A 140 -37.83 -9.23 -56.52
C ASP A 140 -37.92 -10.15 -57.75
N ARG A 141 -37.13 -11.23 -57.79
CA ARG A 141 -37.16 -12.22 -58.88
C ARG A 141 -38.48 -13.00 -58.92
N ALA A 142 -39.00 -13.40 -57.75
CA ALA A 142 -40.30 -14.06 -57.64
C ALA A 142 -41.45 -13.14 -58.13
N ARG A 143 -41.38 -11.85 -57.82
CA ARG A 143 -42.35 -10.85 -58.30
C ARG A 143 -42.30 -10.67 -59.82
N ILE A 144 -41.11 -10.67 -60.42
CA ILE A 144 -40.94 -10.63 -61.89
C ILE A 144 -41.52 -11.89 -62.55
N GLN A 145 -41.31 -13.08 -61.95
CA GLN A 145 -41.84 -14.34 -62.47
C GLN A 145 -43.38 -14.43 -62.36
N GLN A 146 -43.98 -13.90 -61.28
CA GLN A 146 -45.44 -13.84 -61.14
C GLN A 146 -46.09 -12.85 -62.11
N ASN A 147 -45.43 -11.74 -62.44
CA ASN A 147 -45.93 -10.77 -63.43
C ASN A 147 -45.73 -11.20 -64.89
N ALA A 148 -44.94 -12.26 -65.16
CA ALA A 148 -44.72 -12.79 -66.51
C ALA A 148 -45.78 -13.83 -66.94
N VAL A 149 -46.67 -14.24 -66.04
CA VAL A 149 -47.79 -15.15 -66.34
C VAL A 149 -49.02 -14.33 -66.71
N SER A 150 -49.04 -13.79 -67.94
CA SER A 150 -50.31 -13.31 -68.54
C SER A 150 -51.18 -14.53 -68.92
N PRO A 151 -52.52 -14.48 -68.72
CA PRO A 151 -53.39 -15.57 -69.12
C PRO A 151 -53.27 -15.83 -70.62
N ILE A 152 -52.99 -17.07 -71.00
CA ILE A 152 -53.06 -17.51 -72.41
C ILE A 152 -54.51 -17.30 -72.87
N PRO A 153 -54.78 -16.55 -73.95
CA PRO A 153 -56.14 -16.38 -74.44
C PRO A 153 -56.71 -17.73 -74.85
N HIS A 154 -57.82 -18.12 -74.24
CA HIS A 154 -58.57 -19.30 -74.65
C HIS A 154 -59.33 -18.95 -75.93
N TRP A 155 -58.86 -19.46 -77.08
CA TRP A 155 -59.55 -19.30 -78.35
C TRP A 155 -60.74 -20.25 -78.43
N ASN A 156 -61.87 -19.85 -77.86
CA ASN A 156 -63.19 -20.34 -78.27
C ASN A 156 -63.99 -19.12 -78.71
N ASP A 157 -64.00 -18.86 -80.02
CA ASP A 157 -65.15 -18.45 -80.84
C ASP A 157 -64.64 -17.88 -82.17
N PHE A 158 -65.17 -18.45 -83.26
CA PHE A 158 -64.91 -18.26 -84.70
C PHE A 158 -63.83 -19.12 -85.37
#